data_AF-A0A564YA63-F1
#
_entry.id   AF-A0A564YA63-F1
#
_cell.length_a   1.000
_cell.length_b   1.000
_cell.length_c   1.000
_cell.angle_alpha   90.00
_cell.angle_beta   90.00
_cell.angle_gamma   90.00
#
_symmetry.space_group_name_H-M   'P 1'
#
loop_
_entity.id
_entity.type
_entity.pdbx_description
1 polymer ?
#
loop_
_entity_poly.entity_id
_entity_poly.type
_entity_poly.pdbx_seq_one_letter_code
_entity_poly.pdbx_strand_id
1 'polypeptide(L)'
;MMREKSDDWLNETVQTSLHMPLVRMHVDFSNLSCRKETSKMRWRKESTTEMIGSYNTQSYSVNHVKMCVKKRSEHLRKEDIRFLSTLKTHLKQGTVSSAVELVQDRAYNKNSGSENITESCQRLLPRVSWEAYRSWELTGNNLFIGRKPNLKLQSNDMKLTVVMTNDIDFKITYLVDMFKCFSPLRKFTKLDETILDSLPSGFPVRIDVPVAPSVTGRVTFNNVELYEPGKRTSTGIILQDEVFRVPVGYVSSEVL
;
A
#
# COMPACT_ATOMS: atom_id res chain seq x y z
N MET A 1 27.05 8.58 -3.92
CA MET A 1 26.26 7.72 -2.99
C MET A 1 25.92 8.42 -1.66
N MET A 2 25.92 9.76 -1.58
CA MET A 2 25.63 10.53 -0.35
C MET A 2 24.58 11.63 -0.58
N ARG A 3 23.71 11.49 -1.60
CA ARG A 3 22.71 12.54 -1.90
C ARG A 3 21.48 12.47 -0.98
N GLU A 4 21.11 11.26 -0.53
CA GLU A 4 19.93 11.02 0.32
C GLU A 4 20.06 11.52 1.78
N LYS A 5 21.23 12.02 2.20
CA LYS A 5 21.45 12.57 3.54
C LYS A 5 21.67 14.09 3.58
N SER A 6 21.52 14.79 2.45
CA SER A 6 21.61 16.26 2.41
C SER A 6 20.25 16.89 2.68
N ASP A 7 20.23 18.02 3.41
CA ASP A 7 19.03 18.85 3.60
C ASP A 7 18.39 19.25 2.27
N ASP A 8 19.18 19.36 1.20
CA ASP A 8 18.70 19.66 -0.14
C ASP A 8 17.77 18.56 -0.69
N TRP A 9 18.13 17.29 -0.48
CA TRP A 9 17.32 16.15 -0.92
C TRP A 9 16.02 16.08 -0.13
N LEU A 10 16.10 16.33 1.18
CA LEU A 10 14.91 16.36 2.03
C LEU A 10 13.97 17.48 1.57
N ASN A 11 14.50 18.68 1.35
CA ASN A 11 13.72 19.81 0.87
C ASN A 11 13.12 19.51 -0.53
N GLU A 12 13.88 18.95 -1.46
CA GLU A 12 13.37 18.55 -2.78
C GLU A 12 12.23 17.53 -2.67
N THR A 13 12.38 16.54 -1.80
CA THR A 13 11.37 15.52 -1.51
C THR A 13 10.11 16.10 -0.90
N VAL A 14 10.26 17.01 0.09
CA VAL A 14 9.15 17.73 0.72
C VAL A 14 8.42 18.59 -0.30
N GLN A 15 9.14 19.39 -1.10
CA GLN A 15 8.55 20.21 -2.15
C GLN A 15 7.78 19.36 -3.17
N THR A 16 8.37 18.26 -3.64
CA THR A 16 7.69 17.34 -4.55
C THR A 16 6.42 16.77 -3.91
N SER A 17 6.47 16.39 -2.64
CA SER A 17 5.32 15.86 -1.90
C SER A 17 4.19 16.88 -1.73
N LEU A 18 4.52 18.17 -1.55
CA LEU A 18 3.54 19.26 -1.46
C LEU A 18 2.75 19.45 -2.77
N HIS A 19 3.33 19.11 -3.92
CA HIS A 19 2.67 19.15 -5.23
C HIS A 19 1.99 17.83 -5.62
N MET A 20 1.95 16.85 -4.72
CA MET A 20 1.29 15.56 -4.91
C MET A 20 0.05 15.42 -4.02
N PRO A 21 -0.98 14.70 -4.47
CA PRO A 21 -2.16 14.47 -3.66
C PRO A 21 -1.84 13.53 -2.49
N LEU A 22 -2.52 13.73 -1.38
CA LEU A 22 -2.42 12.80 -0.26
C LEU A 22 -3.32 11.60 -0.53
N VAL A 23 -2.74 10.41 -0.56
CA VAL A 23 -3.47 9.17 -0.89
C VAL A 23 -3.34 8.18 0.26
N ARG A 24 -4.48 7.78 0.81
CA ARG A 24 -4.59 6.67 1.76
C ARG A 24 -5.33 5.52 1.10
N MET A 25 -4.61 4.43 0.87
CA MET A 25 -5.16 3.16 0.42
C MET A 25 -5.37 2.24 1.61
N HIS A 26 -6.46 1.47 1.67
CA HIS A 26 -6.66 0.39 2.62
C HIS A 26 -7.48 -0.71 1.98
N VAL A 27 -7.22 -1.96 2.38
CA VAL A 27 -7.98 -3.12 1.94
C VAL A 27 -8.99 -3.45 3.04
N ASP A 28 -10.23 -3.66 2.64
CA ASP A 28 -11.34 -4.03 3.49
C ASP A 28 -11.77 -5.47 3.15
N PHE A 29 -11.80 -6.30 4.19
CA PHE A 29 -12.10 -7.72 4.15
C PHE A 29 -13.43 -8.07 4.83
N SER A 30 -14.18 -7.09 5.34
CA SER A 30 -15.36 -7.34 6.19
C SER A 30 -16.49 -8.13 5.53
N ASN A 31 -16.54 -8.15 4.19
CA ASN A 31 -17.57 -8.88 3.43
C ASN A 31 -16.96 -9.94 2.50
N LEU A 32 -15.75 -10.41 2.79
CA LEU A 32 -15.06 -11.34 1.91
C LEU A 32 -15.84 -12.66 1.81
N SER A 33 -15.85 -13.28 0.62
CA SER A 33 -16.41 -14.62 0.43
C SER A 33 -15.40 -15.53 -0.22
N CYS A 34 -15.20 -16.70 0.37
CA CYS A 34 -14.26 -17.69 -0.14
C CYS A 34 -15.01 -18.80 -0.89
N ARG A 35 -14.53 -19.15 -2.08
CA ARG A 35 -15.05 -20.29 -2.86
C ARG A 35 -13.91 -21.13 -3.37
N LYS A 36 -13.97 -22.43 -3.12
CA LYS A 36 -13.04 -23.41 -3.71
C LYS A 36 -13.12 -23.36 -5.23
N GLU A 37 -11.98 -23.22 -5.89
CA GLU A 37 -11.94 -23.25 -7.35
C GLU A 37 -12.11 -24.69 -7.84
N THR A 38 -13.03 -24.87 -8.77
CA THR A 38 -13.19 -26.11 -9.53
C THR A 38 -12.28 -26.06 -10.75
N SER A 39 -11.89 -27.24 -11.28
CA SER A 39 -11.07 -27.35 -12.48
C SER A 39 -11.50 -26.39 -13.60
N LYS A 40 -10.54 -25.70 -14.22
CA LYS A 40 -10.75 -24.79 -15.37
C LYS A 40 -11.09 -25.53 -16.67
N MET A 41 -11.00 -26.86 -16.68
CA MET A 41 -11.40 -27.71 -17.79
C MET A 41 -12.90 -28.02 -17.71
N ARG A 42 -13.69 -27.60 -18.72
CA ARG A 42 -15.17 -27.68 -18.73
C ARG A 42 -15.76 -29.07 -18.49
N TRP A 43 -14.96 -30.13 -18.64
CA TRP A 43 -15.39 -31.54 -18.53
C TRP A 43 -15.02 -32.20 -17.19
N ARG A 44 -14.15 -31.59 -16.39
CA ARG A 44 -13.81 -32.09 -15.04
C ARG A 44 -14.41 -31.16 -14.00
N LYS A 45 -15.38 -31.67 -13.22
CA LYS A 45 -15.95 -30.97 -12.06
C LYS A 45 -15.07 -31.05 -10.81
N GLU A 46 -14.07 -31.94 -10.82
CA GLU A 46 -13.21 -32.18 -9.68
C GLU A 46 -12.21 -31.02 -9.48
N SER A 47 -11.95 -30.67 -8.22
CA SER A 47 -11.01 -29.60 -7.88
C SER A 47 -9.60 -30.02 -8.26
N THR A 48 -8.91 -29.22 -9.09
CA THR A 48 -7.51 -29.45 -9.43
C THR A 48 -6.66 -29.22 -8.19
N THR A 49 -6.13 -30.29 -7.61
CA THR A 49 -5.01 -30.20 -6.66
C THR A 49 -3.76 -29.88 -7.46
N GLU A 50 -3.24 -28.66 -7.31
CA GLU A 50 -1.95 -28.26 -7.86
C GLU A 50 -0.88 -28.59 -6.82
N MET A 51 0.31 -29.03 -7.26
CA MET A 51 1.47 -29.05 -6.37
C MET A 51 2.23 -27.73 -6.52
N ILE A 52 2.52 -27.08 -5.40
CA ILE A 52 3.39 -25.90 -5.36
C ILE A 52 4.59 -26.27 -4.50
N GLY A 53 5.76 -26.39 -5.14
CA GLY A 53 6.94 -26.97 -4.49
C GLY A 53 6.66 -28.42 -4.11
N SER A 54 6.78 -28.73 -2.81
CA SER A 54 6.50 -30.05 -2.23
C SER A 54 5.11 -30.19 -1.62
N TYR A 55 4.29 -29.14 -1.66
CA TYR A 55 3.00 -29.10 -0.95
C TYR A 55 1.85 -29.48 -1.87
N ASN A 56 0.95 -30.32 -1.37
CA ASN A 56 -0.36 -30.57 -1.95
C ASN A 56 -1.26 -29.37 -1.65
N THR A 57 -1.83 -28.79 -2.69
CA THR A 57 -2.56 -27.54 -2.54
C THR A 57 -3.96 -27.57 -3.12
N GLN A 58 -4.77 -26.63 -2.62
CA GLN A 58 -6.11 -26.39 -3.08
C GLN A 58 -6.30 -24.89 -3.35
N SER A 59 -6.78 -24.58 -4.56
CA SER A 59 -7.02 -23.19 -4.98
C SER A 59 -8.39 -22.71 -4.52
N TYR A 60 -8.43 -21.48 -4.02
CA TYR A 60 -9.63 -20.78 -3.59
C TYR A 60 -9.67 -19.38 -4.19
N SER A 61 -10.86 -18.99 -4.63
CA SER A 61 -11.20 -17.64 -5.06
C SER A 61 -11.76 -16.88 -3.87
N VAL A 62 -11.12 -15.78 -3.49
CA VAL A 62 -11.61 -14.86 -2.46
C VAL A 62 -12.21 -13.64 -3.15
N ASN A 63 -13.52 -13.46 -3.01
CA ASN A 63 -14.29 -12.39 -3.65
C ASN A 63 -14.68 -11.32 -2.63
N HIS A 64 -15.18 -10.18 -3.14
CA HIS A 64 -15.67 -9.05 -2.34
C HIS A 64 -14.63 -8.43 -1.40
N VAL A 65 -13.35 -8.58 -1.74
CA VAL A 65 -12.29 -7.81 -1.10
C VAL A 65 -12.34 -6.40 -1.66
N LYS A 66 -12.49 -5.38 -0.80
CA LYS A 66 -12.66 -3.99 -1.22
C LYS A 66 -11.35 -3.22 -1.09
N MET A 67 -10.85 -2.69 -2.20
CA MET A 67 -9.74 -1.75 -2.18
C MET A 67 -10.29 -0.33 -2.11
N CYS A 68 -10.10 0.31 -0.95
CA CYS A 68 -10.61 1.64 -0.66
C CYS A 68 -9.47 2.67 -0.71
N VAL A 69 -9.53 3.55 -1.71
CA VAL A 69 -8.60 4.65 -1.93
C VAL A 69 -9.27 5.97 -1.54
N LYS A 70 -8.72 6.61 -0.51
CA LYS A 70 -9.09 7.97 -0.08
C LYS A 70 -8.03 8.94 -0.59
N LYS A 71 -8.43 9.91 -1.40
CA LYS A 71 -7.55 10.95 -1.96
C LYS A 71 -7.96 12.32 -1.47
N ARG A 72 -7.00 13.14 -1.03
CA ARG A 72 -7.15 14.57 -0.74
C ARG A 72 -6.30 15.40 -1.70
N SER A 73 -6.84 16.50 -2.18
CA SER A 73 -6.17 17.35 -3.19
C SER A 73 -6.48 18.84 -3.07
N GLU A 74 -7.08 19.29 -1.96
CA GLU A 74 -7.41 20.70 -1.73
C GLU A 74 -6.18 21.62 -1.66
N HIS A 75 -5.02 21.10 -1.24
CA HIS A 75 -3.78 21.86 -1.16
C HIS A 75 -3.14 22.10 -2.53
N LEU A 76 -3.47 21.27 -3.52
CA LEU A 76 -2.91 21.36 -4.86
C LEU A 76 -3.39 22.60 -5.60
N ARG A 77 -2.50 23.16 -6.42
CA ARG A 77 -2.83 24.27 -7.31
C ARG A 77 -3.55 23.75 -8.57
N LYS A 78 -4.16 24.65 -9.35
CA LYS A 78 -4.86 24.27 -10.58
C LYS A 78 -3.87 23.68 -11.61
N GLU A 79 -2.65 24.21 -11.64
CA GLU A 79 -1.54 23.75 -12.48
C GLU A 79 -1.14 22.32 -12.10
N ASP A 80 -1.00 22.05 -10.79
CA ASP A 80 -0.71 20.70 -10.27
C ASP A 80 -1.78 19.70 -10.69
N ILE A 81 -3.05 20.07 -10.51
CA ILE A 81 -4.19 19.22 -10.86
C ILE A 81 -4.18 18.90 -12.36
N ARG A 82 -3.92 19.89 -13.22
CA ARG A 82 -3.83 19.71 -14.67
C ARG A 82 -2.68 18.79 -15.05
N PHE A 83 -1.48 19.06 -14.54
CA PHE A 83 -0.30 18.23 -14.78
C PHE A 83 -0.56 16.77 -14.38
N LEU A 84 -1.07 16.53 -13.17
CA LEU A 84 -1.32 15.18 -12.67
C LEU A 84 -2.43 14.47 -13.46
N SER A 85 -3.41 15.22 -13.95
CA SER A 85 -4.46 14.68 -14.82
C SER A 85 -3.87 14.23 -16.16
N THR A 86 -3.06 15.07 -16.80
CA THR A 86 -2.39 14.74 -18.08
C THR A 86 -1.43 13.57 -17.93
N LEU A 87 -0.59 13.59 -16.88
CA LEU A 87 0.32 12.49 -16.56
C LEU A 87 -0.45 11.16 -16.39
N LYS A 88 -1.55 11.18 -15.62
CA LYS A 88 -2.41 10.01 -15.44
C LYS A 88 -3.02 9.52 -16.75
N THR A 89 -3.37 10.42 -17.67
CA THR A 89 -3.91 10.06 -18.99
C THR A 89 -2.85 9.35 -19.83
N HIS A 90 -1.63 9.88 -19.93
CA HIS A 90 -0.53 9.22 -20.66
C HIS A 90 -0.22 7.83 -20.10
N LEU A 91 -0.15 7.70 -18.77
CA LEU A 91 0.08 6.41 -18.12
C LEU A 91 -1.04 5.40 -18.40
N LYS A 92 -2.30 5.84 -18.45
CA LYS A 92 -3.44 4.99 -18.80
C LYS A 92 -3.44 4.56 -20.27
N GLN A 93 -2.95 5.42 -21.15
CA GLN A 93 -2.87 5.16 -22.60
C GLN A 93 -1.62 4.35 -22.98
N GLY A 94 -0.71 4.10 -22.03
CA GLY A 94 0.55 3.39 -22.30
C GLY A 94 1.61 4.25 -22.99
N THR A 95 1.41 5.56 -23.09
CA THR A 95 2.34 6.50 -23.73
C THR A 95 3.42 6.93 -22.74
N VAL A 96 4.31 6.00 -22.38
CA VAL A 96 5.34 6.22 -21.34
C VAL A 96 6.31 7.33 -21.73
N SER A 97 6.71 7.44 -23.00
CA SER A 97 7.63 8.49 -23.48
C SER A 97 7.08 9.90 -23.22
N SER A 98 5.82 10.16 -23.58
CA SER A 98 5.17 11.45 -23.31
C SER A 98 4.98 11.72 -21.82
N ALA A 99 4.76 10.67 -21.01
CA ALA A 99 4.72 10.82 -19.56
C ALA A 99 6.10 11.23 -18.99
N VAL A 100 7.19 10.68 -19.52
CA VAL A 100 8.56 11.01 -19.13
C VAL A 100 8.92 12.44 -19.56
N GLU A 101 8.64 12.81 -20.80
CA GLU A 101 8.84 14.17 -21.32
C GLU A 101 8.10 15.21 -20.47
N LEU A 102 6.83 14.95 -20.14
CA LEU A 102 6.03 15.84 -19.28
C LEU A 102 6.67 16.05 -17.90
N VAL A 103 7.24 15.00 -17.30
CA VAL A 103 7.94 15.08 -16.01
C VAL A 103 9.26 15.85 -16.15
N GLN A 104 10.00 15.62 -17.23
CA GLN A 104 11.27 16.30 -17.50
C GLN A 104 11.07 17.80 -17.75
N ASP A 105 10.07 18.19 -18.54
CA ASP A 105 9.71 19.59 -18.78
C ASP A 105 9.37 20.30 -17.48
N ARG A 106 8.63 19.63 -16.59
CA ARG A 106 8.28 20.18 -15.27
C ARG A 106 9.52 20.35 -14.37
N ALA A 107 10.46 19.42 -14.42
CA ALA A 107 11.71 19.52 -13.68
C ALA A 107 12.63 20.63 -14.24
N TYR A 108 12.67 20.77 -15.56
CA TYR A 108 13.48 21.79 -16.24
C TYR A 108 12.98 23.21 -15.96
N ASN A 109 11.67 23.44 -16.08
CA ASN A 109 11.06 24.75 -15.81
C ASN A 109 11.24 25.22 -14.36
N LYS A 110 11.43 24.28 -13.42
CA LYS A 110 11.74 24.59 -12.00
C LYS A 110 13.19 25.09 -11.81
N ASN A 111 14.11 24.69 -12.69
CA ASN A 111 15.54 25.03 -12.59
C ASN A 111 15.92 26.27 -13.41
N SER A 112 15.17 26.60 -14.46
CA SER A 112 15.45 27.71 -15.40
C SER A 112 14.75 29.03 -15.04
N GLY A 113 13.76 29.00 -14.15
CA GLY A 113 13.07 30.17 -13.64
C GLY A 113 13.39 30.41 -12.17
N SER A 114 13.92 31.59 -11.86
CA SER A 114 13.67 32.24 -10.58
C SER A 114 12.15 32.40 -10.46
N GLU A 115 11.44 31.37 -10.03
CA GLU A 115 10.08 31.55 -9.53
C GLU A 115 10.20 32.54 -8.40
N ASN A 116 9.80 33.78 -8.68
CA ASN A 116 9.43 34.77 -7.70
C ASN A 116 8.54 34.05 -6.69
N ILE A 117 9.14 33.66 -5.55
CA ILE A 117 8.46 33.10 -4.38
C ILE A 117 7.41 34.09 -3.85
N THR A 118 7.21 35.25 -4.48
CA THR A 118 6.19 36.27 -4.24
C THR A 118 4.79 35.97 -4.78
N GLU A 119 4.59 34.99 -5.67
CA GLU A 119 3.27 34.32 -5.81
C GLU A 119 3.13 33.15 -4.83
N SER A 120 3.99 33.17 -3.79
CA SER A 120 3.84 32.55 -2.47
C SER A 120 2.39 32.26 -2.19
N CYS A 121 2.08 30.98 -1.96
CA CYS A 121 0.86 30.50 -1.33
C CYS A 121 0.18 31.62 -0.56
N GLN A 122 -0.76 32.35 -1.20
CA GLN A 122 -1.36 33.53 -0.58
C GLN A 122 -1.87 33.05 0.77
N ARG A 123 -1.24 33.53 1.85
CA ARG A 123 -1.60 33.14 3.20
C ARG A 123 -3.05 33.54 3.32
N LEU A 124 -3.94 32.55 3.23
CA LEU A 124 -5.36 32.80 3.24
C LEU A 124 -5.63 33.51 4.55
N LEU A 125 -6.19 34.71 4.48
CA LEU A 125 -6.65 35.39 5.68
C LEU A 125 -7.61 34.43 6.39
N PRO A 126 -7.44 34.22 7.69
CA PRO A 126 -8.30 33.31 8.43
C PRO A 126 -9.73 33.78 8.26
N ARG A 127 -10.60 32.89 7.77
CA ARG A 127 -12.03 33.18 7.55
C ARG A 127 -12.78 33.43 8.85
N VAL A 128 -12.18 33.05 9.97
CA VAL A 128 -12.77 33.04 11.31
C VAL A 128 -11.81 33.78 12.24
N SER A 129 -12.33 34.67 13.07
CA SER A 129 -11.54 35.34 14.10
C SER A 129 -11.16 34.37 15.22
N TRP A 130 -10.17 34.74 16.03
CA TRP A 130 -9.76 33.90 17.16
C TRP A 130 -10.88 33.71 18.19
N GLU A 131 -11.70 34.73 18.41
CA GLU A 131 -12.84 34.72 19.33
C GLU A 131 -13.91 33.72 18.87
N ALA A 132 -14.25 33.76 17.58
CA ALA A 132 -15.20 32.82 16.99
C ALA A 132 -14.65 31.39 16.95
N TYR A 133 -13.34 31.22 16.78
CA TYR A 133 -12.71 29.89 16.88
C TYR A 133 -12.79 29.31 18.30
N ARG A 134 -12.59 30.15 19.33
CA ARG A 134 -12.67 29.73 20.73
C ARG A 134 -14.08 29.53 21.27
N SER A 135 -15.11 30.05 20.61
CA SER A 135 -16.49 29.95 21.11
C SER A 135 -17.08 28.54 21.01
N TRP A 136 -16.44 27.61 20.30
CA TRP A 136 -16.95 26.26 20.00
C TRP A 136 -18.27 26.23 19.20
N GLU A 137 -18.75 27.37 18.70
CA GLU A 137 -20.02 27.50 17.97
C GLU A 137 -19.86 27.41 16.44
N LEU A 138 -18.65 27.11 15.96
CA LEU A 138 -18.39 27.01 14.52
C LEU A 138 -19.14 25.83 13.91
N THR A 139 -19.88 26.10 12.83
CA THR A 139 -20.64 25.08 12.09
C THR A 139 -20.34 25.12 10.61
N GLY A 140 -20.59 23.98 9.94
CA GLY A 140 -20.49 23.86 8.49
C GLY A 140 -19.14 24.27 7.93
N ASN A 141 -19.12 25.28 7.05
CA ASN A 141 -17.91 25.72 6.36
C ASN A 141 -16.90 26.46 7.26
N ASN A 142 -17.31 26.95 8.43
CA ASN A 142 -16.43 27.68 9.34
C ASN A 142 -15.54 26.76 10.18
N LEU A 143 -15.82 25.45 10.21
CA LEU A 143 -14.97 24.44 10.85
C LEU A 143 -13.62 24.27 10.15
N PHE A 144 -13.51 24.67 8.88
CA PHE A 144 -12.30 24.52 8.08
C PHE A 144 -11.53 25.84 8.04
N ILE A 145 -10.47 25.95 8.84
CA ILE A 145 -9.59 27.14 8.90
C ILE A 145 -8.86 27.36 7.57
N GLY A 146 -8.54 26.28 6.85
CA GLY A 146 -7.83 26.31 5.56
C GLY A 146 -8.74 26.20 4.34
N ARG A 147 -8.19 25.65 3.25
CA ARG A 147 -8.99 25.31 2.07
C ARG A 147 -9.99 24.22 2.40
N LYS A 148 -11.19 24.30 1.80
CA LYS A 148 -12.22 23.27 1.94
C LYS A 148 -11.66 21.91 1.49
N PRO A 149 -11.75 20.85 2.30
CA PRO A 149 -11.25 19.53 1.92
C PRO A 149 -11.90 19.03 0.63
N ASN A 150 -11.09 18.55 -0.31
CA ASN A 150 -11.55 17.92 -1.54
C ASN A 150 -11.24 16.43 -1.42
N LEU A 151 -12.17 15.67 -0.86
CA LEU A 151 -12.03 14.23 -0.67
C LEU A 151 -12.66 13.48 -1.84
N LYS A 152 -11.89 12.56 -2.42
CA LYS A 152 -12.40 11.56 -3.35
C LYS A 152 -12.21 10.19 -2.74
N LEU A 153 -13.32 9.48 -2.54
CA LEU A 153 -13.33 8.07 -2.15
C LEU A 153 -13.58 7.23 -3.39
N GLN A 154 -12.69 6.30 -3.66
CA GLN A 154 -12.87 5.28 -4.69
C GLN A 154 -12.77 3.92 -4.00
N SER A 155 -13.80 3.08 -4.13
CA SER A 155 -13.75 1.68 -3.75
C SER A 155 -13.88 0.82 -4.99
N ASN A 156 -12.98 -0.14 -5.16
CA ASN A 156 -13.10 -1.16 -6.19
C ASN A 156 -13.12 -2.54 -5.53
N ASP A 157 -14.04 -3.38 -5.95
CA ASP A 157 -14.02 -4.79 -5.57
C ASP A 157 -12.92 -5.51 -6.35
N MET A 158 -12.17 -6.35 -5.66
CA MET A 158 -11.13 -7.20 -6.21
C MET A 158 -11.39 -8.65 -5.85
N LYS A 159 -11.06 -9.53 -6.80
CA LYS A 159 -10.99 -10.97 -6.60
C LYS A 159 -9.53 -11.35 -6.37
N LEU A 160 -9.25 -12.00 -5.26
CA LEU A 160 -7.95 -12.60 -4.97
C LEU A 160 -8.01 -14.10 -5.23
N THR A 161 -6.86 -14.69 -5.53
CA THR A 161 -6.72 -16.14 -5.56
C THR A 161 -5.74 -16.55 -4.47
N VAL A 162 -6.18 -17.44 -3.58
CA VAL A 162 -5.38 -17.97 -2.49
C VAL A 162 -5.30 -19.47 -2.65
N VAL A 163 -4.08 -20.00 -2.56
CA VAL A 163 -3.82 -21.42 -2.63
C VAL A 163 -3.36 -21.89 -1.26
N MET A 164 -4.12 -22.80 -0.68
CA MET A 164 -3.91 -23.31 0.67
C MET A 164 -3.32 -24.73 0.64
N THR A 165 -2.52 -25.07 1.65
CA THR A 165 -2.09 -26.44 1.94
C THR A 165 -2.39 -26.81 3.38
N ASN A 166 -2.67 -28.10 3.62
CA ASN A 166 -2.78 -28.66 4.97
C ASN A 166 -1.49 -29.38 5.40
N ASP A 167 -0.48 -29.43 4.53
CA ASP A 167 0.79 -30.12 4.81
C ASP A 167 1.68 -29.35 5.79
N ILE A 168 1.29 -28.10 6.10
CA ILE A 168 2.00 -27.19 7.00
C ILE A 168 1.11 -26.92 8.21
N ASP A 169 1.57 -27.31 9.40
CA ASP A 169 0.91 -27.01 10.68
C ASP A 169 1.32 -25.62 11.20
N PHE A 170 1.04 -24.58 10.40
CA PHE A 170 1.37 -23.19 10.74
C PHE A 170 0.10 -22.35 10.83
N LYS A 171 -0.08 -21.65 11.95
CA LYS A 171 -1.22 -20.76 12.12
C LYS A 171 -1.08 -19.55 11.19
N ILE A 172 -2.13 -19.27 10.44
CA ILE A 172 -2.18 -18.13 9.52
C ILE A 172 -2.07 -16.78 10.26
N THR A 173 -2.33 -16.74 11.57
CA THR A 173 -2.15 -15.56 12.44
C THR A 173 -0.73 -14.97 12.35
N TYR A 174 0.29 -15.83 12.32
CA TYR A 174 1.69 -15.39 12.22
C TYR A 174 1.99 -14.68 10.90
N LEU A 175 1.34 -15.08 9.81
CA LEU A 175 1.50 -14.46 8.49
C LEU A 175 0.82 -13.09 8.45
N VAL A 176 -0.31 -12.92 9.16
CA VAL A 176 -0.94 -11.61 9.34
C VAL A 176 -0.04 -10.69 10.16
N ASP A 177 0.56 -11.17 11.24
CA ASP A 177 1.51 -10.40 12.06
C ASP A 177 2.77 -10.03 11.27
N MET A 178 3.31 -10.97 10.49
CA MET A 178 4.39 -10.72 9.56
C MET A 178 4.05 -9.59 8.57
N PHE A 179 2.86 -9.60 7.98
CA PHE A 179 2.41 -8.51 7.09
C PHE A 179 2.21 -7.18 7.81
N LYS A 180 1.82 -7.18 9.10
CA LYS A 180 1.78 -5.94 9.90
C LYS A 180 3.18 -5.36 10.10
N CYS A 181 4.19 -6.20 10.33
CA CYS A 181 5.58 -5.78 10.50
C CYS A 181 6.21 -5.26 9.20
N PHE A 182 5.97 -5.93 8.07
CA PHE A 182 6.57 -5.53 6.78
C PHE A 182 5.82 -4.42 6.06
N SER A 183 4.58 -4.14 6.43
CA SER A 183 3.85 -3.04 5.80
C SER A 183 4.31 -1.70 6.40
N PRO A 184 4.97 -0.81 5.62
CA PRO A 184 5.35 0.54 6.08
C PRO A 184 4.13 1.38 6.48
N LEU A 185 2.96 0.88 6.15
CA LEU A 185 1.68 1.49 6.31
C LEU A 185 0.90 0.55 7.23
N ARG A 186 0.67 0.91 8.49
CA ARG A 186 -0.17 0.18 9.48
C ARG A 186 -1.66 0.06 9.03
N LYS A 187 -1.88 -0.39 7.81
CA LYS A 187 -3.15 -0.51 7.07
C LYS A 187 -3.81 -1.87 7.29
N PHE A 188 -3.11 -2.77 7.96
CA PHE A 188 -3.52 -4.15 8.18
C PHE A 188 -4.01 -4.44 9.61
N THR A 189 -4.21 -3.41 10.44
CA THR A 189 -4.64 -3.52 11.85
C THR A 189 -6.05 -4.07 12.07
N LYS A 190 -6.86 -4.23 11.01
CA LYS A 190 -8.21 -4.82 11.09
C LYS A 190 -8.30 -6.19 10.42
N LEU A 191 -7.17 -6.82 10.08
CA LEU A 191 -7.18 -8.09 9.37
C LEU A 191 -7.52 -9.29 10.24
N ASP A 192 -7.38 -9.21 11.56
CA ASP A 192 -7.20 -10.44 12.34
C ASP A 192 -8.42 -11.34 12.40
N GLU A 193 -9.54 -10.92 12.99
CA GLU A 193 -10.62 -11.89 13.28
C GLU A 193 -11.43 -12.27 12.05
N THR A 194 -11.84 -11.29 11.24
CA THR A 194 -12.74 -11.54 10.10
C THR A 194 -12.09 -12.35 8.99
N ILE A 195 -10.77 -12.23 8.80
CA ILE A 195 -10.06 -13.02 7.78
C ILE A 195 -9.84 -14.45 8.25
N LEU A 196 -9.50 -14.64 9.52
CA LEU A 196 -9.34 -15.97 10.10
C LEU A 196 -10.60 -16.80 9.94
N ASP A 197 -11.77 -16.20 10.21
CA ASP A 197 -13.05 -16.90 10.14
C ASP A 197 -13.51 -17.18 8.70
N SER A 198 -13.10 -16.34 7.75
CA SER A 198 -13.61 -16.40 6.37
C SER A 198 -12.67 -17.14 5.40
N LEU A 199 -11.42 -17.41 5.81
CA LEU A 199 -10.46 -18.17 5.02
C LEU A 199 -10.61 -19.68 5.21
N PRO A 200 -10.28 -20.50 4.19
CA PRO A 200 -10.21 -21.95 4.33
C PRO A 200 -9.14 -22.37 5.34
N SER A 201 -9.32 -23.55 5.92
CA SER A 201 -8.30 -24.19 6.75
C SER A 201 -7.00 -24.43 5.97
N GLY A 202 -5.86 -24.30 6.65
CA GLY A 202 -4.53 -24.53 6.10
C GLY A 202 -3.69 -23.25 6.00
N PHE A 203 -2.50 -23.38 5.42
CA PHE A 203 -1.54 -22.29 5.23
C PHE A 203 -1.55 -21.77 3.79
N PRO A 204 -1.58 -20.43 3.55
CA PRO A 204 -1.60 -19.86 2.21
C PRO A 204 -0.21 -19.88 1.58
N VAL A 205 0.09 -20.92 0.80
CA VAL A 205 1.38 -21.08 0.09
C VAL A 205 1.49 -20.23 -1.18
N ARG A 206 0.38 -19.77 -1.76
CA ARG A 206 0.40 -18.80 -2.87
C ARG A 206 -0.75 -17.82 -2.76
N ILE A 207 -0.45 -16.53 -2.93
CA ILE A 207 -1.43 -15.44 -2.91
C ILE A 207 -1.22 -14.60 -4.17
N ASP A 208 -2.26 -14.53 -5.01
CA ASP A 208 -2.31 -13.71 -6.22
C ASP A 208 -3.24 -12.52 -5.99
N VAL A 209 -2.70 -11.30 -6.07
CA VAL A 209 -3.41 -10.02 -5.87
C VAL A 209 -3.38 -9.21 -7.16
N PRO A 210 -4.54 -8.86 -7.76
CA PRO A 210 -4.58 -7.96 -8.91
C PRO A 210 -4.25 -6.53 -8.44
N VAL A 211 -3.15 -5.98 -8.93
CA VAL A 211 -2.65 -4.65 -8.52
C VAL A 211 -3.06 -3.57 -9.54
N ALA A 212 -3.11 -3.92 -10.82
CA ALA A 212 -3.54 -3.05 -11.92
C ALA A 212 -4.20 -3.88 -13.05
N PRO A 213 -4.87 -3.26 -14.03
CA PRO A 213 -5.34 -3.98 -15.22
C PRO A 213 -4.18 -4.77 -15.84
N SER A 214 -4.39 -6.08 -16.01
CA SER A 214 -3.41 -7.02 -16.56
C SER A 214 -2.14 -7.26 -15.72
N VAL A 215 -2.03 -6.71 -14.50
CA VAL A 215 -0.88 -6.94 -13.60
C VAL A 215 -1.35 -7.61 -12.31
N THR A 216 -0.84 -8.82 -12.07
CA THR A 216 -1.08 -9.58 -10.85
C THR A 216 0.22 -9.70 -10.06
N GLY A 217 0.22 -9.23 -8.83
CA GLY A 217 1.28 -9.50 -7.87
C GLY A 217 1.10 -10.89 -7.30
N ARG A 218 2.17 -11.70 -7.31
CA ARG A 218 2.16 -13.07 -6.79
C ARG A 218 3.19 -13.20 -5.67
N VAL A 219 2.74 -13.73 -4.55
CA VAL A 219 3.60 -14.17 -3.45
C VAL A 219 3.46 -15.67 -3.32
N THR A 220 4.59 -16.39 -3.31
CA THR A 220 4.63 -17.85 -3.18
C THR A 220 5.63 -18.25 -2.11
N PHE A 221 5.22 -19.16 -1.22
CA PHE A 221 6.06 -19.79 -0.22
C PHE A 221 6.49 -21.17 -0.75
N ASN A 222 7.74 -21.27 -1.20
CA ASN A 222 8.25 -22.52 -1.77
C ASN A 222 8.72 -23.52 -0.70
N ASN A 223 9.24 -23.02 0.42
CA ASN A 223 9.66 -23.82 1.56
C ASN A 223 9.35 -23.04 2.84
N VAL A 224 8.61 -23.67 3.75
CA VAL A 224 8.22 -23.15 5.06
C VAL A 224 8.68 -24.15 6.10
N GLU A 225 9.54 -23.70 7.00
CA GLU A 225 10.08 -24.51 8.09
C GLU A 225 9.77 -23.84 9.43
N LEU A 226 9.28 -24.64 10.37
CA LEU A 226 9.08 -24.25 11.76
C LEU A 226 10.37 -24.50 12.52
N TYR A 227 10.94 -23.42 13.08
CA TYR A 227 12.14 -23.53 13.91
C TYR A 227 11.81 -23.29 15.37
N GLU A 228 12.27 -24.21 16.20
CA GLU A 228 12.37 -24.02 17.63
C GLU A 228 13.78 -23.51 17.98
N PRO A 229 13.92 -22.65 19.01
CA PRO A 229 15.21 -22.13 19.44
C PRO A 229 16.22 -23.27 19.68
N GLY A 230 17.41 -23.17 19.06
CA GLY A 230 18.51 -24.12 19.26
C GLY A 230 18.54 -25.35 18.34
N LYS A 231 17.56 -25.53 17.44
CA LYS A 231 17.61 -26.60 16.42
C LYS A 231 18.27 -26.12 15.12
N ARG A 232 18.97 -27.04 14.42
CA ARG A 232 19.55 -26.77 13.09
C ARG A 232 18.46 -26.71 12.03
N THR A 233 18.55 -25.75 11.12
CA THR A 233 17.71 -25.68 9.92
C THR A 233 18.04 -26.80 8.94
N SER A 234 17.14 -27.08 7.99
CA SER A 234 17.45 -27.99 6.86
C SER A 234 18.66 -27.51 6.04
N THR A 235 18.93 -26.20 6.05
CA THR A 235 20.06 -25.54 5.41
C THR A 235 21.33 -25.50 6.28
N GLY A 236 21.30 -26.08 7.49
CA GLY A 236 22.44 -26.19 8.40
C GLY A 236 22.72 -24.94 9.26
N ILE A 237 21.86 -23.93 9.20
CA ILE A 237 21.96 -22.69 9.99
C ILE A 237 21.40 -22.94 11.39
N ILE A 238 22.00 -22.34 12.40
CA ILE A 238 21.44 -22.30 13.77
C ILE A 238 20.94 -20.88 13.97
N LEU A 239 19.63 -20.71 14.08
CA LEU A 239 19.02 -19.42 14.40
C LEU A 239 19.20 -19.17 15.90
N GLN A 240 20.22 -18.39 16.24
CA GLN A 240 20.46 -17.91 17.61
C GLN A 240 19.85 -16.52 17.78
N ASP A 241 19.56 -16.15 19.03
CA ASP A 241 18.96 -14.85 19.36
C ASP A 241 19.87 -13.68 18.94
N GLU A 242 21.19 -13.88 18.84
CA GLU A 242 22.10 -12.83 18.37
C GLU A 242 21.82 -12.39 16.92
N VAL A 243 21.26 -13.26 16.08
CA VAL A 243 20.95 -12.95 14.67
C VAL A 243 19.85 -11.90 14.53
N PHE A 244 18.99 -11.79 15.55
CA PHE A 244 17.90 -10.81 15.59
C PHE A 244 18.29 -9.51 16.31
N ARG A 245 19.50 -9.42 16.86
CA ARG A 245 19.99 -8.18 17.47
C ARG A 245 20.46 -7.23 16.38
N VAL A 246 20.15 -5.95 16.57
CA VAL A 246 20.68 -4.89 15.72
C VAL A 246 22.22 -4.90 15.82
N PRO A 247 22.95 -5.04 14.70
CA PRO A 247 24.41 -5.11 14.75
C PRO A 247 25.01 -3.83 15.35
N VAL A 248 26.12 -4.00 16.07
CA VAL A 248 26.83 -2.89 16.73
C VAL A 248 27.28 -1.87 15.68
N GLY A 249 26.88 -0.61 15.86
CA GLY A 249 27.19 0.50 14.93
C GLY A 249 26.02 0.92 14.01
N TYR A 250 24.90 0.19 14.01
CA TYR A 250 23.67 0.67 13.40
C TYR A 250 22.98 1.65 14.36
N VAL A 251 22.77 2.88 13.89
CA VAL A 251 21.99 3.89 14.61
C VAL A 251 20.52 3.67 14.26
N SER A 252 19.68 3.29 15.23
CA SER A 252 18.24 3.34 15.01
C SER A 252 17.85 4.81 14.93
N SER A 253 17.51 5.28 13.73
CA SER A 253 16.75 6.51 13.60
C SER A 253 15.40 6.27 14.24
N GLU A 254 15.16 6.77 15.46
CA GLU A 254 13.85 6.80 16.13
C GLU A 254 12.87 7.75 15.40
N VAL A 255 12.80 7.64 14.08
CA VAL A 255 11.84 8.37 13.25
C VAL A 255 10.96 7.32 12.60
N LEU A 256 9.89 6.94 13.30
CA LEU A 256 8.65 6.38 12.73
C LEU A 256 7.49 6.38 13.73
#